data_AF-X1GYV3-F1
#
_entry.id   AF-X1GYV3-F1
#
_cell.length_a   1.000
_cell.length_b   1.000
_cell.length_c   1.000
_cell.angle_alpha   90.00
_cell.angle_beta   90.00
_cell.angle_gamma   90.00
#
_symmetry.space_group_name_H-M   'P 1'
#
loop_
_entity.id
_entity.type
_entity.pdbx_description
1 polymer ?
#
loop_
_entity_poly.entity_id
_entity_poly.type
_entity_poly.pdbx_seq_one_letter_code
_entity_poly.pdbx_strand_id
1 'polypeptide(L)'
;MIKALFKFSKLPNNSIVVDTTSNSGQWSGLSPFILSAPPAIRFENLWQFSKVYHPYMDKNGDPTPTWFEWQLNGFNSDRAHRYPMGKGAIPEYSYWNGQKLGYIEARKQIYIPEYAKNVVLTDSYKRLEQLYRQYDGEGKDLILLDYDAYDHNALGLNLEQVLNNPRRKMGHAFVLIMLLNK
;
A
#
# COMPACT_ATOMS: atom_id res chain seq x y z
N MET A 1 6.32 11.18 18.12
CA MET A 1 5.08 10.50 17.68
C MET A 1 5.14 10.30 16.17
N ILE A 2 4.76 9.14 15.65
CA ILE A 2 4.72 8.90 14.19
C ILE A 2 3.31 9.15 13.62
N LYS A 3 3.22 9.80 12.45
CA LYS A 3 1.96 10.09 11.75
C LYS A 3 2.12 9.87 10.25
N ALA A 4 1.03 9.52 9.58
CA ALA A 4 0.96 9.50 8.12
C ALA A 4 0.10 10.68 7.66
N LEU A 5 0.57 11.44 6.67
CA LEU A 5 -0.15 12.60 6.12
C LEU A 5 -0.24 12.49 4.61
N PHE A 6 -1.24 13.17 4.04
CA PHE A 6 -1.33 13.32 2.59
C PHE A 6 -0.08 14.03 2.07
N LYS A 7 0.44 13.60 0.92
CA LYS A 7 1.69 14.06 0.30
C LYS A 7 1.91 15.58 0.28
N PHE A 8 0.84 16.36 0.10
CA PHE A 8 0.90 17.82 0.01
C PHE A 8 0.29 18.53 1.23
N SER A 9 0.18 17.83 2.36
CA SER A 9 -0.30 18.43 3.61
C SER A 9 0.67 19.48 4.11
N LYS A 10 0.14 20.51 4.78
CA LYS A 10 0.96 21.43 5.58
C LYS A 10 1.61 20.64 6.72
N LEU A 11 2.93 20.80 6.86
CA LEU A 11 3.71 20.08 7.85
C LEU A 11 3.80 20.87 9.16
N PRO A 12 3.76 20.21 10.33
CA PRO A 12 4.09 20.84 11.60
C PRO A 12 5.52 21.38 11.60
N ASN A 13 5.77 22.45 12.35
CA ASN A 13 7.14 22.95 12.53
C ASN A 13 7.99 21.90 13.25
N ASN A 14 9.28 21.82 12.91
CA ASN A 14 10.26 20.90 13.50
C ASN A 14 9.92 19.40 13.33
N SER A 15 9.05 19.03 12.39
CA SER A 15 8.79 17.63 12.06
C SER A 15 9.94 17.01 11.24
N ILE A 16 10.19 15.73 11.47
CA ILE A 16 11.05 14.90 10.62
C ILE A 16 10.16 14.29 9.55
N VAL A 17 10.58 14.38 8.29
CA VAL A 17 9.70 14.04 7.16
C VAL A 17 10.34 12.95 6.32
N VAL A 18 9.57 11.90 6.07
CA VAL A 18 9.92 10.81 5.16
C VAL A 18 8.88 10.74 4.06
N ASP A 19 9.32 10.95 2.83
CA ASP A 19 8.50 10.79 1.63
C ASP A 19 8.51 9.33 1.19
N THR A 20 7.37 8.64 1.33
CA THR A 20 7.30 7.19 1.03
C THR A 20 6.93 6.91 -0.43
N THR A 21 6.89 7.95 -1.29
CA THR A 21 6.54 7.82 -2.71
C THR A 21 7.74 7.42 -3.57
N SER A 22 7.52 7.02 -4.83
CA SER A 22 8.60 6.46 -5.68
C SER A 22 9.73 7.43 -6.01
N ASN A 23 9.48 8.73 -5.95
CA ASN A 23 10.43 9.76 -6.38
C ASN A 23 11.23 10.36 -5.22
N SER A 24 11.26 9.69 -4.07
CA SER A 24 11.82 10.20 -2.81
C SER A 24 13.31 9.87 -2.59
N GLY A 25 14.02 9.50 -3.67
CA GLY A 25 15.44 9.18 -3.62
C GLY A 25 15.71 7.99 -2.70
N GLN A 26 16.41 8.23 -1.59
CA GLN A 26 16.78 7.18 -0.63
C GLN A 26 15.60 6.47 0.04
N TRP A 27 14.40 7.06 0.01
CA TRP A 27 13.19 6.48 0.58
C TRP A 27 12.33 5.74 -0.45
N SER A 28 12.77 5.71 -1.71
CA SER A 28 11.99 5.13 -2.82
C SER A 28 11.68 3.64 -2.64
N GLY A 29 12.52 2.90 -1.89
CA GLY A 29 12.28 1.51 -1.52
C GLY A 29 11.05 1.29 -0.62
N LEU A 30 10.51 2.35 -0.02
CA LEU A 30 9.23 2.30 0.70
C LEU A 30 8.02 2.33 -0.25
N SER A 31 8.21 2.67 -1.52
CA SER A 31 7.10 2.83 -2.46
C SER A 31 6.64 1.49 -3.07
N PRO A 32 5.32 1.21 -3.06
CA PRO A 32 4.69 0.14 -3.84
C PRO A 32 5.14 0.04 -5.31
N PHE A 33 5.53 1.17 -5.91
CA PHE A 33 5.88 1.23 -7.33
C PHE A 33 7.29 0.70 -7.61
N ILE A 34 8.15 0.65 -6.59
CA ILE A 34 9.53 0.21 -6.70
C ILE A 34 9.70 -1.17 -6.04
N LEU A 35 9.01 -1.39 -4.93
CA LEU A 35 9.08 -2.59 -4.12
C LEU A 35 8.84 -3.86 -4.95
N SER A 36 9.75 -4.83 -4.83
CA SER A 36 9.58 -6.18 -5.39
C SER A 36 8.59 -6.97 -4.55
N ALA A 37 7.74 -7.80 -5.19
CA ALA A 37 6.76 -8.60 -4.47
C ALA A 37 6.37 -9.88 -5.24
N PRO A 38 7.21 -10.94 -5.19
CA PRO A 38 6.89 -12.22 -5.81
C PRO A 38 5.49 -12.71 -5.37
N PRO A 39 4.64 -13.19 -6.30
CA PRO A 39 4.97 -13.60 -7.67
C PRO A 39 5.08 -12.46 -8.71
N ALA A 40 4.72 -11.23 -8.37
CA ALA A 40 4.87 -10.09 -9.29
C ALA A 40 6.27 -9.45 -9.19
N ILE A 41 6.71 -8.81 -10.26
CA ILE A 41 7.95 -8.03 -10.26
C ILE A 41 7.82 -6.78 -9.39
N ARG A 42 6.63 -6.16 -9.37
CA ARG A 42 6.33 -4.95 -8.60
C ARG A 42 5.14 -5.17 -7.66
N PHE A 43 5.23 -4.64 -6.45
CA PHE A 43 4.15 -4.71 -5.47
C PHE A 43 2.87 -4.02 -5.96
N GLU A 44 2.97 -2.85 -6.61
CA GLU A 44 1.81 -2.20 -7.23
C GLU A 44 1.11 -3.13 -8.23
N ASN A 45 1.87 -3.90 -9.01
CA ASN A 45 1.29 -4.85 -9.97
C ASN A 45 0.66 -6.05 -9.26
N LEU A 46 1.29 -6.59 -8.22
CA LEU A 46 0.68 -7.63 -7.38
C LEU A 46 -0.71 -7.18 -6.90
N TRP A 47 -0.80 -5.96 -6.36
CA TRP A 47 -2.06 -5.44 -5.85
C TRP A 47 -3.10 -5.19 -6.96
N GLN A 48 -2.68 -4.56 -8.06
CA GLN A 48 -3.62 -4.09 -9.09
C GLN A 48 -4.14 -5.23 -9.96
N PHE A 49 -3.27 -6.19 -10.30
CA PHE A 49 -3.63 -7.35 -11.12
C PHE A 49 -4.19 -8.52 -10.31
N SER A 50 -4.26 -8.40 -8.98
CA SER A 50 -5.11 -9.29 -8.17
C SER A 50 -6.59 -8.92 -8.25
N LYS A 51 -6.97 -7.81 -8.89
CA LYS A 51 -8.37 -7.37 -8.98
C LYS A 51 -9.06 -7.98 -10.20
N VAL A 52 -10.31 -8.37 -10.03
CA VAL A 52 -11.20 -8.83 -11.10
C VAL A 52 -12.19 -7.74 -11.44
N TYR A 53 -12.39 -7.49 -12.74
CA TYR A 53 -13.32 -6.50 -13.26
C TYR A 53 -14.41 -7.21 -14.07
N HIS A 54 -15.57 -6.58 -14.20
CA HIS A 54 -16.74 -7.16 -14.88
C HIS A 54 -16.44 -7.82 -16.26
N PRO A 55 -15.63 -7.22 -17.17
CA PRO A 55 -15.33 -7.85 -18.46
C PRO A 55 -14.54 -9.17 -18.38
N TYR A 56 -13.95 -9.46 -17.23
CA TYR A 56 -13.12 -10.64 -16.97
C TYR A 56 -13.86 -11.74 -16.20
N MET A 57 -15.16 -11.61 -16.01
CA MET A 57 -15.99 -12.58 -15.28
C MET A 57 -16.83 -13.44 -16.22
N ASP A 58 -17.03 -14.70 -15.81
CA ASP A 58 -18.01 -15.57 -16.45
C ASP A 58 -19.43 -15.34 -15.89
N LYS A 59 -20.39 -16.16 -16.33
CA LYS A 59 -21.79 -16.08 -15.88
C LYS A 59 -22.01 -16.37 -14.39
N ASN A 60 -21.06 -17.02 -13.73
CA ASN A 60 -21.09 -17.31 -12.29
C ASN A 60 -20.32 -16.25 -11.48
N GLY A 61 -19.75 -15.27 -12.17
CA GLY A 61 -18.92 -14.23 -11.60
C GLY A 61 -17.53 -14.74 -11.19
N ASP A 62 -17.05 -15.83 -11.78
CA ASP A 62 -15.70 -16.37 -11.60
C ASP A 62 -14.72 -15.75 -12.62
N PRO A 63 -13.41 -15.65 -12.29
CA PRO A 63 -12.46 -15.11 -13.25
C PRO A 63 -12.32 -16.04 -14.46
N THR A 64 -12.42 -15.47 -15.64
CA THR A 64 -12.23 -16.16 -16.92
C THR A 64 -10.76 -16.53 -17.17
N PRO A 65 -10.45 -17.48 -18.08
CA PRO A 65 -9.08 -17.74 -18.51
C PRO A 65 -8.31 -16.48 -18.95
N THR A 66 -8.99 -15.56 -19.66
CA THR A 66 -8.43 -14.28 -20.09
C THR A 66 -8.04 -13.35 -18.93
N TRP A 67 -8.68 -13.50 -17.76
CA TRP A 67 -8.26 -12.79 -16.55
C TRP A 67 -6.91 -13.28 -16.05
N PHE A 68 -6.69 -14.60 -16.03
CA PHE A 68 -5.43 -15.19 -15.58
C PHE A 68 -4.26 -14.79 -16.50
N GLU A 69 -4.51 -14.74 -17.81
CA GLU A 69 -3.53 -14.20 -18.78
C GLU A 69 -3.23 -12.72 -18.51
N TRP A 70 -4.26 -11.89 -18.29
CA TRP A 70 -4.11 -10.49 -17.94
C TRP A 70 -3.34 -10.29 -16.63
N GLN A 71 -3.64 -11.08 -15.61
CA GLN A 71 -2.95 -11.07 -14.33
C GLN A 71 -1.46 -11.41 -14.51
N LEU A 72 -1.17 -12.51 -15.21
CA LEU A 72 0.20 -12.96 -15.44
C LEU A 72 1.01 -11.90 -16.19
N ASN A 73 0.44 -11.29 -17.22
CA ASN A 73 1.08 -10.20 -17.97
C ASN A 73 1.38 -8.99 -17.08
N GLY A 74 0.45 -8.63 -16.19
CA GLY A 74 0.64 -7.56 -15.22
C GLY A 74 1.71 -7.85 -14.19
N PHE A 75 1.73 -9.07 -13.64
CA PHE A 75 2.72 -9.53 -12.68
C PHE A 75 4.13 -9.51 -13.27
N ASN A 76 4.26 -9.87 -14.56
CA ASN A 76 5.52 -9.88 -15.29
C ASN A 76 5.94 -8.50 -15.83
N SER A 77 5.17 -7.44 -15.59
CA SER A 77 5.57 -6.09 -16.01
C SER A 77 6.56 -5.46 -15.03
N ASP A 78 7.65 -4.91 -15.58
CA ASP A 78 8.68 -4.16 -14.86
C ASP A 78 8.21 -2.75 -14.42
N ARG A 79 7.23 -2.20 -15.14
CA ARG A 79 6.55 -0.94 -14.85
C ARG A 79 5.40 -1.16 -13.88
N ALA A 80 5.30 -0.31 -12.86
CA ALA A 80 4.15 -0.25 -11.97
C ALA A 80 2.91 0.36 -12.68
N HIS A 81 1.78 -0.34 -12.63
CA HIS A 81 0.52 0.09 -13.26
C HIS A 81 -0.51 0.49 -12.21
N ARG A 82 -0.65 1.79 -11.93
CA ARG A 82 -1.63 2.29 -10.94
C ARG A 82 -3.09 2.04 -11.33
N TYR A 83 -3.37 2.08 -12.63
CA TYR A 83 -4.72 2.03 -13.18
C TYR A 83 -4.73 1.17 -14.46
N PRO A 84 -4.51 -0.15 -14.37
CA PRO A 84 -4.37 -1.00 -15.55
C PRO A 84 -5.68 -1.10 -16.36
N MET A 85 -6.84 -0.84 -15.73
CA MET A 85 -8.16 -0.74 -16.37
C MET A 85 -8.63 0.71 -16.59
N GLY A 86 -7.74 1.69 -16.45
CA GLY A 86 -8.08 3.12 -16.49
C GLY A 86 -8.53 3.68 -15.13
N LYS A 87 -8.36 5.00 -14.98
CA LYS A 87 -8.67 5.69 -13.72
C LYS A 87 -10.19 5.71 -13.50
N GLY A 88 -10.63 5.25 -12.33
CA GLY A 88 -12.06 5.20 -11.97
C GLY A 88 -12.73 3.85 -12.24
N ALA A 89 -12.04 2.89 -12.86
CA ALA A 89 -12.53 1.53 -12.96
C ALA A 89 -12.73 0.93 -11.55
N ILE A 90 -13.89 0.30 -11.33
CA ILE A 90 -14.27 -0.31 -10.05
C ILE A 90 -14.11 -1.83 -10.20
N PRO A 91 -13.26 -2.48 -9.40
CA PRO A 91 -13.18 -3.93 -9.38
C PRO A 91 -14.38 -4.53 -8.64
N GLU A 92 -14.78 -5.72 -9.05
CA GLU A 92 -15.86 -6.48 -8.41
C GLU A 92 -15.36 -7.13 -7.12
N TYR A 93 -14.14 -7.67 -7.17
CA TYR A 93 -13.43 -8.26 -6.03
C TYR A 93 -11.94 -8.41 -6.34
N SER A 94 -11.13 -8.86 -5.38
CA SER A 94 -9.77 -9.36 -5.63
C SER A 94 -9.75 -10.88 -5.59
N TYR A 95 -9.07 -11.53 -6.52
CA TYR A 95 -8.88 -12.97 -6.55
C TYR A 95 -7.48 -13.34 -6.06
N TRP A 96 -7.41 -14.15 -5.01
CA TRP A 96 -6.14 -14.56 -4.40
C TRP A 96 -6.24 -15.96 -3.82
N ASN A 97 -5.29 -16.84 -4.15
CA ASN A 97 -5.25 -18.23 -3.67
C ASN A 97 -6.58 -18.99 -3.78
N GLY A 98 -7.30 -18.80 -4.90
CA GLY A 98 -8.59 -19.47 -5.13
C GLY A 98 -9.79 -18.80 -4.48
N GLN A 99 -9.62 -17.65 -3.81
CA GLN A 99 -10.68 -16.97 -3.06
C GLN A 99 -11.08 -15.64 -3.70
N LYS A 100 -12.37 -15.33 -3.67
CA LYS A 100 -12.91 -14.00 -3.97
C LYS A 100 -12.92 -13.17 -2.70
N LEU A 101 -12.15 -12.09 -2.69
CA LEU A 101 -11.96 -11.22 -1.54
C LEU A 101 -12.61 -9.87 -1.78
N GLY A 102 -13.45 -9.44 -0.85
CA GLY A 102 -13.89 -8.05 -0.76
C GLY A 102 -12.72 -7.11 -0.49
N TYR A 103 -12.98 -5.80 -0.55
CA TYR A 103 -11.93 -4.80 -0.47
C TYR A 103 -11.12 -4.85 0.85
N ILE A 104 -11.78 -5.05 1.98
CA ILE A 104 -11.13 -5.10 3.29
C ILE A 104 -10.37 -6.42 3.47
N GLU A 105 -10.96 -7.53 3.03
CA GLU A 105 -10.35 -8.84 3.05
C GLU A 105 -9.09 -8.86 2.18
N ALA A 106 -9.15 -8.29 0.97
CA ALA A 106 -8.01 -8.19 0.07
C ALA A 106 -6.86 -7.35 0.68
N ARG A 107 -7.17 -6.28 1.41
CA ARG A 107 -6.13 -5.53 2.16
C ARG A 107 -5.44 -6.41 3.20
N LYS A 108 -6.24 -7.14 3.99
CA LYS A 108 -5.76 -7.98 5.10
C LYS A 108 -4.99 -9.21 4.62
N GLN A 109 -5.36 -9.78 3.49
CA GLN A 109 -4.80 -11.05 3.00
C GLN A 109 -3.75 -10.87 1.90
N ILE A 110 -3.77 -9.75 1.17
CA ILE A 110 -2.85 -9.47 0.07
C ILE A 110 -1.98 -8.26 0.43
N TYR A 111 -2.58 -7.07 0.48
CA TYR A 111 -1.83 -5.82 0.48
C TYR A 111 -0.89 -5.70 1.68
N ILE A 112 -1.45 -5.77 2.88
CA ILE A 112 -0.70 -5.60 4.14
C ILE A 112 0.37 -6.67 4.30
N PRO A 113 0.06 -7.98 4.24
CA PRO A 113 1.06 -9.02 4.48
C PRO A 113 2.16 -9.02 3.41
N GLU A 114 1.82 -8.91 2.12
CA GLU A 114 2.84 -8.91 1.07
C GLU A 114 3.67 -7.62 1.10
N TYR A 115 3.08 -6.46 1.40
CA TYR A 115 3.85 -5.22 1.52
C TYR A 115 4.82 -5.33 2.71
N ALA A 116 4.31 -5.74 3.87
CA ALA A 116 5.09 -5.91 5.08
C ALA A 116 6.27 -6.88 4.89
N LYS A 117 6.00 -8.05 4.31
CA LYS A 117 7.00 -9.09 4.05
C LYS A 117 8.16 -8.58 3.19
N ASN A 118 7.86 -7.77 2.17
CA ASN A 118 8.89 -7.32 1.22
C ASN A 118 9.55 -6.01 1.67
N VAL A 119 8.81 -5.06 2.24
CA VAL A 119 9.34 -3.73 2.58
C VAL A 119 10.41 -3.80 3.67
N VAL A 120 10.25 -4.72 4.64
CA VAL A 120 11.21 -4.88 5.75
C VAL A 120 12.61 -5.31 5.29
N LEU A 121 12.72 -5.87 4.09
CA LEU A 121 13.98 -6.30 3.50
C LEU A 121 14.76 -5.13 2.86
N THR A 122 14.10 -3.99 2.64
CA THR A 122 14.70 -2.84 1.95
C THR A 122 15.59 -2.02 2.86
N ASP A 123 16.63 -1.42 2.30
CA ASP A 123 17.47 -0.48 3.06
C ASP A 123 16.72 0.79 3.46
N SER A 124 15.75 1.22 2.64
CA SER A 124 14.87 2.35 2.99
C SER A 124 14.08 2.07 4.26
N TYR A 125 13.57 0.83 4.46
CA TYR A 125 12.89 0.47 5.69
C TYR A 125 13.84 0.41 6.89
N LYS A 126 15.01 -0.20 6.75
CA LYS A 126 16.02 -0.23 7.84
C LYS A 126 16.38 1.18 8.32
N ARG A 127 16.55 2.12 7.38
CA ARG A 127 16.78 3.54 7.69
C ARG A 127 15.59 4.17 8.40
N LEU A 128 14.37 3.88 7.95
CA LEU A 128 13.16 4.40 8.58
C LEU A 128 13.02 3.88 10.00
N GLU A 129 13.31 2.60 10.24
CA GLU A 129 13.29 2.00 11.57
C GLU A 129 14.33 2.65 12.50
N GLN A 130 15.56 2.87 12.02
CA GLN A 130 16.59 3.59 12.77
C GLN A 130 16.15 5.01 13.12
N LEU A 131 15.58 5.72 12.15
CA LEU A 131 15.06 7.08 12.34
C LEU A 131 13.92 7.09 13.36
N TYR A 132 13.00 6.13 13.28
CA TYR A 132 11.92 5.99 14.24
C TYR A 132 12.47 5.78 15.65
N ARG A 133 13.37 4.82 15.85
CA ARG A 133 14.00 4.54 17.16
C ARG A 133 14.79 5.72 17.71
N GLN A 134 15.46 6.48 16.85
CA GLN A 134 16.23 7.66 17.26
C GLN A 134 15.35 8.75 17.85
N TYR A 135 14.15 8.96 17.30
CA TYR A 135 13.29 10.09 17.66
C TYR A 135 12.05 9.70 18.46
N ASP A 136 11.90 8.41 18.78
CA ASP A 136 10.85 7.95 19.67
C ASP A 136 11.08 8.50 21.08
N GLY A 137 10.03 9.04 21.69
CA GLY A 137 10.12 9.73 22.99
C GLY A 137 10.77 11.12 23.01
N GLU A 138 11.41 11.59 21.92
CA GLU A 138 12.07 12.92 21.90
C GLU A 138 11.13 14.12 21.69
N GLY A 139 9.81 13.89 21.72
CA GLY A 139 8.81 14.95 21.49
C GLY A 139 8.76 15.48 20.05
N LYS A 140 9.49 14.88 19.10
CA LYS A 140 9.43 15.21 17.67
C LYS A 140 8.38 14.36 16.94
N ASP A 141 7.75 14.96 15.95
CA ASP A 141 6.85 14.27 15.04
C ASP A 141 7.64 13.68 13.87
N LEU A 142 7.53 12.36 13.65
CA LEU A 142 7.97 11.69 12.43
C LEU A 142 6.78 11.55 11.48
N ILE A 143 6.85 12.21 10.34
CA ILE A 143 5.78 12.30 9.35
C ILE A 143 6.11 11.44 8.13
N LEU A 144 5.24 10.50 7.81
CA LEU A 144 5.27 9.73 6.57
C LEU A 144 4.32 10.37 5.55
N LEU A 145 4.83 10.77 4.39
CA LEU A 145 4.04 11.38 3.31
C LEU A 145 3.64 10.37 2.25
N ASP A 146 2.34 10.27 1.98
CA ASP A 146 1.74 9.31 1.04
C ASP A 146 0.51 9.94 0.35
N TYR A 147 0.25 9.60 -0.91
CA TYR A 147 -0.88 10.13 -1.67
C TYR A 147 -2.25 9.66 -1.14
N ASP A 148 -2.30 8.53 -0.45
CA ASP A 148 -3.54 7.93 0.05
C ASP A 148 -3.57 7.88 1.59
N ALA A 149 -2.70 8.65 2.26
CA ALA A 149 -2.70 8.85 3.71
C ALA A 149 -3.43 10.12 4.15
N TYR A 150 -3.73 10.18 5.44
CA TYR A 150 -4.41 11.28 6.12
C TYR A 150 -4.12 11.23 7.63
N ASP A 151 -4.31 12.35 8.32
CA ASP A 151 -4.13 12.42 9.77
C ASP A 151 -5.24 11.64 10.51
N HIS A 152 -5.02 10.34 10.71
CA HIS A 152 -5.98 9.48 11.40
C HIS A 152 -6.21 9.88 12.86
N ASN A 153 -5.19 10.44 13.55
CA ASN A 153 -5.30 10.90 14.93
C ASN A 153 -6.23 12.12 15.04
N ALA A 154 -6.08 13.08 14.12
CA ALA A 154 -6.99 14.23 14.04
C ALA A 154 -8.45 13.83 13.74
N LEU A 155 -8.65 12.67 13.11
CA LEU A 155 -9.97 12.09 12.87
C LEU A 155 -10.48 11.21 14.02
N GLY A 156 -9.71 11.07 15.11
CA GLY A 156 -10.06 10.19 16.23
C GLY A 156 -10.09 8.70 15.85
N LEU A 157 -9.35 8.30 14.81
CA LEU A 157 -9.29 6.92 14.34
C LEU A 157 -8.01 6.25 14.83
N ASN A 158 -8.12 5.03 15.34
CA ASN A 158 -6.97 4.15 15.54
C ASN A 158 -6.60 3.39 14.25
N LEU A 159 -5.45 2.70 14.24
CA LEU A 159 -4.97 1.99 13.05
C LEU A 159 -5.87 0.82 12.62
N GLU A 160 -6.53 0.15 13.57
CA GLU A 160 -7.51 -0.90 13.27
C GLU A 160 -8.73 -0.33 12.53
N GLN A 161 -9.22 0.83 12.95
CA GLN A 161 -10.32 1.53 12.29
C GLN A 161 -9.91 2.03 10.91
N VAL A 162 -8.67 2.51 10.73
CA VAL A 162 -8.13 2.88 9.40
C VAL A 162 -8.16 1.67 8.46
N LEU A 163 -7.64 0.53 8.92
CA LEU A 163 -7.56 -0.71 8.15
C LEU A 163 -8.95 -1.21 7.73
N ASN A 164 -9.90 -1.20 8.65
CA ASN A 164 -11.26 -1.71 8.45
C ASN A 164 -12.22 -0.69 7.81
N ASN A 165 -11.76 0.49 7.37
CA ASN A 165 -12.63 1.49 6.78
C ASN A 165 -12.81 1.27 5.26
N PRO A 166 -14.01 0.87 4.77
CA PRO A 166 -14.23 0.67 3.34
C PRO A 166 -14.42 1.98 2.57
N ARG A 167 -14.73 3.08 3.26
CA ARG A 167 -15.04 4.39 2.67
C ARG A 167 -13.83 5.30 2.53
N ARG A 168 -12.69 4.92 3.11
CA ARG A 168 -11.44 5.67 3.02
C ARG A 168 -10.37 4.83 2.37
N LYS A 169 -9.53 5.48 1.60
CA LYS A 169 -8.31 4.88 1.08
C LYS A 169 -7.35 4.60 2.24
N MET A 170 -6.43 3.67 2.04
CA MET A 170 -5.41 3.34 3.01
C MET A 170 -4.08 3.29 2.28
N GLY A 171 -3.28 4.34 2.42
CA GLY A 171 -1.91 4.37 1.90
C GLY A 171 -0.98 3.39 2.62
N HIS A 172 0.12 3.02 1.96
CA HIS A 172 1.13 2.13 2.53
C HIS A 172 1.84 2.73 3.74
N ALA A 173 1.85 4.07 3.90
CA ALA A 173 2.37 4.71 5.10
C ALA A 173 1.70 4.22 6.39
N PHE A 174 0.42 3.82 6.36
CA PHE A 174 -0.23 3.23 7.54
C PHE A 174 0.34 1.84 7.88
N VAL A 175 0.71 1.05 6.87
CA VAL A 175 1.36 -0.26 7.08
C VAL A 175 2.74 -0.05 7.72
N LEU A 176 3.51 0.93 7.25
CA LEU A 176 4.79 1.29 7.86
C LEU A 176 4.64 1.67 9.34
N ILE A 177 3.63 2.48 9.69
CA ILE A 177 3.34 2.81 11.09
C ILE A 177 3.02 1.55 11.91
N MET A 178 2.17 0.65 11.38
CA MET A 178 1.85 -0.62 12.05
C MET A 178 3.09 -1.50 12.25
N LEU A 179 4.06 -1.47 11.34
CA LEU A 179 5.31 -2.23 11.46
C LEU A 179 6.26 -1.66 12.51
N LEU A 180 6.30 -0.34 12.66
CA LEU A 180 7.19 0.35 13.61
C LEU A 180 6.65 0.33 15.05
N ASN A 181 5.32 0.26 15.22
CA ASN A 181 4.66 0.20 16.53
C ASN A 181 4.49 -1.24 17.07
N LYS A 182 5.33 -2.18 16.64
CA LYS A 182 5.29 -3.58 17.09
C LYS A 182 5.90 -3.78 18.46
#